data_AF-A0A660T9G8-F1
#
_entry.id   AF-A0A660T9G8-F1
#
_cell.length_a   1.000
_cell.length_b   1.000
_cell.length_c   1.000
_cell.angle_alpha   90.00
_cell.angle_beta   90.00
_cell.angle_gamma   90.00
#
_symmetry.space_group_name_H-M   'P 1'
#
loop_
_entity.id
_entity.type
_entity.pdbx_description
1 polymer ?
#
loop_
_entity_poly.entity_id
_entity_poly.type
_entity_poly.pdbx_seq_one_letter_code
_entity_poly.pdbx_strand_id
1 'polypeptide(L)'
;MNKTEKNNSISDPEDLKDKKNEILREIQEYNKERDEIKNMLGKIGGKSYSKVDTIINIIFLLLISFFFITELTTHWLPSFISLELSVLLVSIKIVWMIHSQQKFNHFQFWILNSIEYRMNQITSKIKKIEKDISSLEKNLSKK
;
A
#
# COMPACT_ATOMS: atom_id res chain seq x y z
N MET A 1 -62.58 -0.56 19.93
CA MET A 1 -61.63 0.03 20.90
C MET A 1 -60.87 -1.13 21.53
N ASN A 2 -59.56 -1.31 21.46
CA ASN A 2 -58.43 -0.53 20.97
C ASN A 2 -57.38 -1.55 20.49
N LYS A 3 -56.81 -1.35 19.30
CA LYS A 3 -55.72 -2.16 18.73
C LYS A 3 -54.51 -1.25 18.58
N THR A 4 -53.99 -0.79 19.71
CA THR A 4 -52.96 0.28 19.79
C THR A 4 -52.08 0.09 21.02
N GLU A 5 -51.56 -1.12 21.25
CA GLU A 5 -50.51 -1.35 22.25
C GLU A 5 -49.43 -2.28 21.69
N LYS A 6 -48.82 -1.86 20.58
CA LYS A 6 -47.56 -2.47 20.11
C LYS A 6 -46.61 -1.46 19.50
N ASN A 7 -46.54 -0.27 20.13
CA ASN A 7 -45.55 0.76 19.83
C ASN A 7 -45.04 1.31 21.17
N ASN A 8 -44.05 0.64 21.78
CA ASN A 8 -43.14 1.27 22.77
C ASN A 8 -42.07 0.29 23.30
N SER A 9 -41.24 -0.28 22.43
CA SER A 9 -40.04 -1.02 22.87
C SER A 9 -38.74 -0.40 22.36
N ILE A 10 -38.73 0.90 22.01
CA ILE A 10 -37.57 1.60 21.44
C ILE A 10 -36.94 2.57 22.46
N SER A 11 -37.24 2.44 23.76
CA SER A 11 -36.80 3.41 24.76
C SER A 11 -36.46 2.79 26.12
N ASP A 12 -35.74 1.65 26.11
CA ASP A 12 -35.09 1.15 27.32
C ASP A 12 -33.60 1.55 27.28
N PRO A 13 -33.08 2.34 28.25
CA PRO A 13 -31.68 2.78 28.27
C PRO A 13 -30.66 1.62 28.29
N GLU A 14 -31.06 0.42 28.68
CA GLU A 14 -30.25 -0.81 28.58
C GLU A 14 -30.04 -1.26 27.11
N ASP A 15 -31.08 -1.31 26.27
CA ASP A 15 -30.98 -1.74 24.86
C ASP A 15 -30.10 -0.80 24.01
N LEU A 16 -30.18 0.52 24.27
CA LEU A 16 -29.29 1.48 23.61
C LEU A 16 -27.83 1.31 24.03
N LYS A 17 -27.58 0.89 25.28
CA LYS A 17 -26.24 0.68 25.82
C LYS A 17 -25.63 -0.60 25.23
N ASP A 18 -26.43 -1.64 25.05
CA ASP A 18 -26.02 -2.88 24.41
C ASP A 18 -25.69 -2.69 22.92
N LYS A 19 -26.55 -2.01 22.16
CA LYS A 19 -26.26 -1.65 20.76
C LYS A 19 -25.02 -0.77 20.62
N LYS A 20 -24.84 0.20 21.53
CA LYS A 20 -23.63 1.03 21.55
C LYS A 20 -22.38 0.17 21.79
N ASN A 21 -22.45 -0.77 22.72
CA ASN A 21 -21.34 -1.68 23.00
C ASN A 21 -21.05 -2.63 21.84
N GLU A 22 -22.08 -3.11 21.14
CA GLU A 22 -21.95 -3.92 19.93
C GLU A 22 -21.25 -3.14 18.79
N ILE A 23 -21.71 -1.92 18.49
CA ILE A 23 -21.09 -1.04 17.49
C ILE A 23 -19.63 -0.72 17.86
N LEU A 24 -19.33 -0.49 19.14
CA LEU A 24 -17.96 -0.26 19.58
C LEU A 24 -17.06 -1.48 19.36
N ARG A 25 -17.58 -2.70 19.54
CA ARG A 25 -16.84 -3.93 19.25
C ARG A 25 -16.59 -4.08 17.75
N GLU A 26 -17.60 -3.86 16.91
CA GLU A 26 -17.43 -3.89 15.45
C GLU A 26 -16.38 -2.85 14.96
N ILE A 27 -16.40 -1.64 15.53
CA ILE A 27 -15.40 -0.60 15.22
C ILE A 27 -14.00 -1.05 15.63
N GLN A 28 -13.85 -1.70 16.79
CA GLN A 28 -12.56 -2.22 17.23
C GLN A 28 -12.04 -3.35 16.33
N GLU A 29 -12.91 -4.28 15.94
CA GLU A 29 -12.57 -5.35 15.01
C GLU A 29 -12.16 -4.79 13.64
N TYR A 30 -12.93 -3.83 13.10
CA TYR A 30 -12.58 -3.14 11.86
C TYR A 30 -11.22 -2.43 11.93
N ASN A 31 -10.93 -1.74 13.04
CA ASN A 31 -9.62 -1.07 13.20
C ASN A 31 -8.48 -2.09 13.28
N LYS A 32 -8.69 -3.23 13.92
CA LYS A 32 -7.71 -4.31 14.01
C LYS A 32 -7.42 -4.90 12.63
N GLU A 33 -8.45 -5.25 11.87
CA GLU A 33 -8.30 -5.75 10.50
C GLU A 33 -7.60 -4.72 9.61
N ARG A 34 -7.96 -3.44 9.76
CA ARG A 34 -7.31 -2.34 9.03
C ARG A 34 -5.82 -2.24 9.36
N ASP A 35 -5.44 -2.37 10.63
CA ASP A 35 -4.04 -2.31 11.05
C ASP A 35 -3.24 -3.54 10.62
N GLU A 36 -3.87 -4.71 10.56
CA GLU A 36 -3.28 -5.92 9.97
C GLU A 36 -3.03 -5.74 8.47
N ILE A 37 -4.04 -5.25 7.72
CA ILE A 37 -3.90 -4.91 6.30
C ILE A 37 -2.77 -3.89 6.12
N LYS A 38 -2.72 -2.83 6.94
CA LYS A 38 -1.68 -1.80 6.89
C LYS A 38 -0.29 -2.36 7.18
N ASN A 39 -0.17 -3.29 8.12
CA ASN A 39 1.10 -3.96 8.44
C ASN A 39 1.54 -4.91 7.32
N MET A 40 0.62 -5.66 6.73
CA MET A 40 0.88 -6.48 5.55
C MET A 40 1.31 -5.59 4.37
N LEU A 41 0.61 -4.48 4.15
CA LEU A 41 0.95 -3.48 3.13
C LEU A 41 2.31 -2.85 3.39
N GLY A 42 2.65 -2.53 4.64
CA GLY A 42 3.93 -1.95 5.05
C GLY A 42 5.12 -2.91 4.94
N LYS A 43 4.89 -4.22 5.12
CA LYS A 43 5.87 -5.28 4.85
C LYS A 43 6.20 -5.40 3.35
N ILE A 44 5.21 -5.15 2.50
CA ILE A 44 5.39 -5.16 1.04
C ILE A 44 5.91 -3.80 0.54
N GLY A 45 5.52 -2.71 1.21
CA GLY A 45 5.84 -1.33 0.87
C GLY A 45 7.23 -0.82 1.31
N GLY A 46 8.12 -1.70 1.76
CA GLY A 46 9.54 -1.35 1.88
C GLY A 46 10.02 -0.75 3.20
N LYS A 47 9.23 -0.74 4.29
CA LYS A 47 9.70 -0.17 5.58
C LYS A 47 10.89 -0.95 6.17
N SER A 48 10.98 -2.24 5.90
CA SER A 48 12.14 -3.07 6.27
C SER A 48 13.29 -2.97 5.26
N TYR A 49 12.97 -2.80 3.98
CA TYR A 49 13.96 -2.64 2.90
C TYR A 49 14.73 -1.33 3.08
N SER A 50 14.03 -0.21 3.31
CA SER A 50 14.65 1.12 3.40
C SER A 50 15.79 1.21 4.42
N LYS A 51 15.66 0.64 5.63
CA LYS A 51 16.75 0.70 6.63
C LYS A 51 17.95 -0.16 6.25
N VAL A 52 17.71 -1.37 5.75
CA VAL A 52 18.76 -2.30 5.32
C VAL A 52 19.47 -1.75 4.09
N ASP A 53 18.73 -1.25 3.11
CA ASP A 53 19.26 -0.61 1.90
C ASP A 53 20.12 0.62 2.23
N THR A 54 19.72 1.45 3.21
CA THR A 54 20.53 2.57 3.69
C THR A 54 21.85 2.10 4.32
N ILE A 55 21.83 1.07 5.19
CA ILE A 55 23.05 0.50 5.77
C ILE A 55 23.98 -0.02 4.66
N ILE A 56 23.42 -0.73 3.69
CA ILE A 56 24.19 -1.37 2.62
C ILE A 56 24.77 -0.30 1.67
N ASN A 57 24.05 0.80 1.41
CA ASN A 57 24.60 1.92 0.65
C ASN A 57 25.75 2.61 1.39
N ILE A 58 25.64 2.79 2.71
CA ILE A 58 26.73 3.37 3.52
C ILE A 58 27.96 2.46 3.48
N ILE A 59 27.79 1.14 3.63
CA ILE A 59 28.89 0.17 3.53
C ILE A 59 29.53 0.22 2.14
N PHE A 60 28.75 0.25 1.07
CA PHE A 60 29.29 0.35 -0.29
C PHE A 60 30.06 1.65 -0.52
N LEU A 61 29.57 2.77 0.01
CA LEU A 61 30.24 4.06 -0.09
C LEU A 61 31.57 4.07 0.68
N LEU A 62 31.59 3.49 1.88
CA LEU A 62 32.83 3.31 2.65
C LEU A 62 33.81 2.38 1.94
N LEU A 63 33.32 1.29 1.32
CA LEU A 63 34.16 0.36 0.57
C LEU A 63 34.84 1.06 -0.62
N ILE A 64 34.06 1.79 -1.43
CA ILE A 64 34.59 2.55 -2.58
C ILE A 64 35.59 3.61 -2.10
N SER A 65 35.26 4.35 -1.04
CA SER A 65 36.16 5.35 -0.46
C SER A 65 37.46 4.73 0.08
N PHE A 66 37.38 3.56 0.71
CA PHE A 66 38.54 2.82 1.21
C PHE A 66 39.45 2.35 0.07
N PHE A 67 38.89 1.78 -1.00
CA PHE A 67 39.67 1.40 -2.19
C PHE A 67 40.40 2.61 -2.78
N PHE A 68 39.73 3.75 -2.88
CA PHE A 68 40.31 4.99 -3.40
C PHE A 68 41.45 5.54 -2.52
N ILE A 69 41.29 5.54 -1.20
CA ILE A 69 42.32 5.99 -0.25
C ILE A 69 43.53 5.05 -0.22
N THR A 70 43.26 3.73 -0.28
CA THR A 70 44.31 2.70 -0.31
C THR A 70 45.14 2.80 -1.58
N GLU A 71 44.48 3.01 -2.73
CA GLU A 71 45.15 3.27 -4.01
C GLU A 71 46.06 4.51 -3.92
N LEU A 72 45.54 5.61 -3.38
CA LEU A 72 46.29 6.88 -3.26
C LEU A 72 47.50 6.78 -2.32
N THR A 73 47.38 6.03 -1.22
CA THR A 73 48.42 6.00 -0.17
C THR A 73 49.49 4.95 -0.44
N THR A 74 49.10 3.80 -0.99
CA THR A 74 49.96 2.60 -0.97
C THR A 74 50.68 2.36 -2.29
N HIS A 75 50.20 2.89 -3.43
CA HIS A 75 50.82 2.74 -4.78
C HIS A 75 51.21 1.28 -5.17
N TRP A 76 50.76 0.28 -4.41
CA TRP A 76 51.23 -1.10 -4.50
C TRP A 76 50.51 -1.89 -5.60
N LEU A 77 49.33 -1.42 -6.02
CA LEU A 77 48.64 -1.90 -7.21
C LEU A 77 48.70 -0.86 -8.34
N PRO A 78 48.86 -1.30 -9.60
CA PRO A 78 48.66 -0.44 -10.76
C PRO A 78 47.24 0.18 -10.71
N SER A 79 47.14 1.50 -10.78
CA SER A 79 45.87 2.23 -10.71
C SER A 79 44.78 1.70 -11.66
N PHE A 80 45.19 1.15 -12.81
CA PHE A 80 44.27 0.54 -13.77
C PHE A 80 43.45 -0.61 -13.17
N ILE A 81 44.09 -1.50 -12.40
CA ILE A 81 43.42 -2.68 -11.82
C ILE A 81 42.46 -2.26 -10.69
N SER A 82 42.85 -1.29 -9.87
CA SER A 82 42.00 -0.73 -8.81
C SER A 82 40.74 -0.08 -9.36
N LEU A 83 40.89 0.69 -10.45
CA LEU A 83 39.80 1.36 -11.12
C LEU A 83 38.83 0.35 -11.77
N GLU A 84 39.33 -0.67 -12.45
CA GLU A 84 38.51 -1.75 -13.02
C GLU A 84 37.69 -2.48 -11.94
N LEU A 85 38.32 -2.82 -10.80
CA LEU A 85 37.65 -3.49 -9.70
C LEU A 85 36.57 -2.62 -9.05
N SER A 86 36.82 -1.31 -8.93
CA SER A 86 35.84 -0.34 -8.42
C SER A 86 34.63 -0.21 -9.34
N VAL A 87 34.86 -0.11 -10.65
CA VAL A 87 33.78 -0.06 -11.66
C VAL A 87 32.97 -1.36 -11.66
N LEU A 88 33.63 -2.51 -11.51
CA LEU A 88 32.98 -3.82 -11.42
C LEU A 88 32.06 -3.90 -10.18
N LEU A 89 32.55 -3.47 -9.01
CA LEU A 89 31.78 -3.45 -7.76
C LEU A 89 30.54 -2.55 -7.86
N VAL A 90 30.68 -1.36 -8.46
CA VAL A 90 29.56 -0.44 -8.68
C VAL A 90 28.54 -1.06 -9.65
N SER A 91 29.00 -1.71 -10.71
CA SER A 91 28.12 -2.36 -11.70
C SER A 91 27.30 -3.48 -11.07
N ILE A 92 27.92 -4.34 -10.25
CA ILE A 92 27.22 -5.39 -9.50
C ILE A 92 26.19 -4.79 -8.53
N LYS A 93 26.52 -3.68 -7.86
CA LYS A 93 25.60 -2.98 -6.96
C LYS A 93 24.37 -2.46 -7.69
N ILE A 94 24.54 -1.90 -8.89
CA ILE A 94 23.43 -1.41 -9.72
C ILE A 94 22.51 -2.57 -10.11
N VAL A 95 23.07 -3.67 -10.61
CA VAL A 95 22.29 -4.87 -10.98
C VAL A 95 21.52 -5.41 -9.78
N TRP A 96 22.17 -5.48 -8.62
CA TRP A 96 21.53 -5.95 -7.40
C TRP A 96 20.41 -5.01 -6.92
N MET A 97 20.62 -3.70 -7.00
CA MET A 97 19.59 -2.69 -6.69
C MET A 97 18.36 -2.87 -7.60
N ILE A 98 18.57 -3.02 -8.91
CA ILE A 98 17.50 -3.24 -9.89
C ILE A 98 16.71 -4.52 -9.55
N HIS A 99 17.42 -5.62 -9.28
CA HIS A 99 16.79 -6.89 -8.91
C HIS A 99 15.99 -6.79 -7.61
N SER A 100 16.50 -6.06 -6.60
CA SER A 100 15.79 -5.85 -5.34
C SER A 100 14.48 -5.07 -5.51
N GLN A 101 14.47 -4.07 -6.41
CA GLN A 101 13.30 -3.22 -6.67
C GLN A 101 12.17 -3.93 -7.44
N GLN A 102 12.45 -5.04 -8.11
CA GLN A 102 11.49 -5.71 -8.99
C GLN A 102 10.23 -6.23 -8.28
N LYS A 103 10.36 -6.70 -7.03
CA LYS A 103 9.22 -7.15 -6.21
C LYS A 103 8.28 -6.02 -5.83
N PHE A 104 8.85 -4.86 -5.48
CA PHE A 104 8.08 -3.68 -5.12
C PHE A 104 7.34 -3.10 -6.32
N ASN A 105 7.99 -3.04 -7.48
CA ASN A 105 7.36 -2.59 -8.73
C ASN A 105 6.19 -3.50 -9.14
N HIS A 106 6.36 -4.82 -9.03
CA HIS A 106 5.27 -5.76 -9.29
C HIS A 106 4.09 -5.55 -8.34
N PHE A 107 4.36 -5.29 -7.06
CA PHE A 107 3.32 -4.99 -6.10
C PHE A 107 2.59 -3.67 -6.40
N GLN A 108 3.31 -2.59 -6.70
CA GLN A 108 2.71 -1.32 -7.11
C GLN A 108 1.81 -1.51 -8.33
N PHE A 109 2.26 -2.29 -9.32
CA PHE A 109 1.47 -2.63 -10.50
C PHE A 109 0.17 -3.36 -10.13
N TRP A 110 0.23 -4.34 -9.23
CA TRP A 110 -0.96 -5.06 -8.75
C TRP A 110 -1.96 -4.16 -8.05
N ILE A 111 -1.49 -3.23 -7.21
CA ILE A 111 -2.36 -2.27 -6.53
C ILE A 111 -3.03 -1.34 -7.55
N LEU A 112 -2.27 -0.83 -8.52
CA LEU A 112 -2.82 0.04 -9.55
C LEU A 112 -3.88 -0.68 -10.38
N ASN A 113 -3.61 -1.92 -10.80
CA ASN A 113 -4.56 -2.75 -11.55
C ASN A 113 -5.85 -3.04 -10.74
N SER A 114 -5.71 -3.30 -9.43
CA SER A 114 -6.88 -3.49 -8.55
C SER A 114 -7.72 -2.21 -8.43
N ILE A 115 -7.07 -1.04 -8.33
CA ILE A 115 -7.76 0.25 -8.26
C ILE A 115 -8.43 0.54 -9.60
N GLU A 116 -7.75 0.32 -10.72
CA GLU A 116 -8.27 0.50 -12.07
C GLU A 116 -9.52 -0.36 -12.29
N TYR A 117 -9.45 -1.65 -11.95
CA TYR A 117 -10.59 -2.56 -12.04
C TYR A 117 -11.78 -2.07 -11.21
N ARG A 118 -11.53 -1.69 -9.95
CA ARG A 118 -12.59 -1.22 -9.06
C ARG A 118 -13.19 0.11 -9.53
N MET A 119 -12.38 1.03 -10.04
CA MET A 119 -12.84 2.28 -10.63
C MET A 119 -13.74 2.00 -11.83
N ASN A 120 -13.34 1.09 -12.71
CA ASN A 120 -14.12 0.73 -13.89
C ASN A 120 -15.49 0.10 -13.53
N GLN A 121 -15.54 -0.72 -12.48
CA GLN A 121 -16.78 -1.26 -11.95
C GLN A 121 -17.70 -0.15 -11.41
N ILE A 122 -17.14 0.81 -10.67
CA ILE A 122 -17.89 1.97 -10.16
C ILE A 122 -18.45 2.79 -11.33
N THR A 123 -17.64 3.13 -12.33
CA THR A 123 -18.08 3.84 -13.54
C THR A 123 -19.20 3.10 -14.25
N SER A 124 -19.11 1.78 -14.37
CA SER A 124 -20.14 0.94 -14.99
C SER A 124 -21.46 0.97 -14.19
N LYS A 125 -21.39 0.96 -12.86
CA LYS A 125 -22.58 1.10 -12.00
C LYS A 125 -23.21 2.48 -12.13
N ILE A 126 -22.41 3.54 -12.16
CA ILE A 126 -22.89 4.93 -12.34
C ILE A 126 -23.64 5.06 -13.67
N LYS A 127 -23.08 4.57 -14.78
CA LYS A 127 -23.74 4.59 -16.09
C LYS A 127 -25.08 3.85 -16.12
N LYS A 128 -25.20 2.73 -15.39
CA LYS A 128 -26.47 2.00 -15.26
C LYS A 128 -27.50 2.84 -14.51
N ILE A 129 -27.10 3.44 -13.38
CA ILE A 129 -27.96 4.32 -12.59
C ILE A 129 -28.45 5.52 -13.43
N GLU A 130 -27.56 6.19 -14.17
CA GLU A 130 -27.92 7.30 -15.06
C GLU A 130 -28.95 6.87 -16.12
N LYS A 131 -28.77 5.68 -16.72
CA LYS A 131 -29.70 5.13 -17.71
C LYS A 131 -31.06 4.81 -17.09
N ASP A 132 -31.08 4.21 -15.91
CA ASP A 132 -32.31 3.87 -15.20
C ASP A 132 -33.09 5.14 -14.84
N ILE A 133 -32.41 6.17 -14.31
CA ILE A 133 -33.00 7.49 -14.03
C ILE A 133 -33.59 8.12 -15.30
N SER A 134 -32.82 8.17 -16.40
CA SER A 134 -33.31 8.74 -17.67
C SER A 134 -34.52 7.97 -18.24
N SER A 135 -34.55 6.65 -18.05
CA SER A 135 -35.70 5.83 -18.47
C SER A 135 -36.94 6.11 -17.62
N LEU A 136 -36.79 6.32 -16.30
CA LEU A 136 -37.88 6.68 -15.40
C LEU A 136 -38.46 8.05 -15.74
N GLU A 137 -37.60 9.05 -16.00
CA GLU A 137 -38.05 10.38 -16.46
C GLU A 137 -38.86 10.32 -17.76
N LYS A 138 -38.40 9.55 -18.76
CA LYS A 138 -39.14 9.36 -20.02
C LYS A 138 -40.50 8.70 -19.83
N ASN A 139 -40.61 7.75 -18.90
CA ASN A 139 -41.88 7.09 -18.61
C ASN A 139 -42.85 8.01 -17.85
N LEU A 140 -42.34 8.86 -16.96
CA LEU A 140 -43.13 9.88 -16.25
C LEU A 140 -43.60 10.99 -17.18
N SER A 141 -42.79 11.41 -18.15
CA SER A 141 -43.17 12.42 -19.16
C SER A 141 -44.18 11.91 -20.20
N LYS A 142 -44.38 10.60 -20.32
CA LYS A 142 -45.34 9.98 -21.26
C LYS A 142 -46.72 9.73 -20.66
N LYS A 143 -46.88 9.94 -19.35
CA LYS A 143 -48.14 9.73 -18.61
C LYS A 143 -48.79 11.08 -18.32
#